data_AF-A0A9X6TPT2-F1
#
_entry.id   AF-A0A9X6TPT2-F1
#
_cell.length_a   1.000
_cell.length_b   1.000
_cell.length_c   1.000
_cell.angle_alpha   90.00
_cell.angle_beta   90.00
_cell.angle_gamma   90.00
#
_symmetry.space_group_name_H-M   'P 1'
#
loop_
_entity.id
_entity.type
_entity.pdbx_description
1 polymer ?
#
loop_
_entity_poly.entity_id
_entity_poly.type
_entity_poly.pdbx_seq_one_letter_code
_entity_poly.pdbx_strand_id
1 'polypeptide(L)' 'MAETFRRGKIEDYIYRLKLRKDILIRQLTQNELACVRENIIGQIQSIDFILNELIKEFNIKF' A
#
# COMPACT_ATOMS: atom_id res chain seq x y z
N MET A 1 -18.28 7.07 18.67
CA MET A 1 -18.63 5.81 17.96
C MET A 1 -18.37 5.90 16.46
N ALA A 2 -18.86 6.92 15.74
CA ALA A 2 -18.62 7.06 14.30
C ALA A 2 -17.13 7.26 13.92
N GLU A 3 -16.38 8.00 14.73
CA GLU A 3 -14.95 8.27 14.50
C GLU A 3 -14.08 7.01 14.67
N THR A 4 -14.34 6.21 15.70
CA THR A 4 -13.65 4.95 15.97
C THR A 4 -13.89 3.92 14.85
N PHE A 5 -15.11 3.88 14.31
CA PHE A 5 -15.45 3.01 13.18
C PHE A 5 -14.75 3.44 11.88
N ARG A 6 -14.64 4.75 11.63
CA ARG A 6 -13.91 5.29 10.48
C ARG A 6 -12.42 4.97 10.57
N ARG A 7 -11.84 5.10 11.77
CA ARG A 7 -10.44 4.77 12.03
C ARG A 7 -10.13 3.30 11.75
N GLY A 8 -10.94 2.37 12.28
CA GLY A 8 -10.76 0.93 12.02
C GLY A 8 -10.80 0.58 10.53
N LYS A 9 -11.73 1.19 9.76
CA LYS A 9 -11.78 0.97 8.31
C LYS A 9 -10.54 1.46 7.56
N ILE A 10 -9.95 2.57 7.99
CA ILE A 10 -8.71 3.09 7.38
C ILE A 10 -7.52 2.21 7.75
N GLU A 11 -7.44 1.77 9.00
CA GLU A 11 -6.39 0.84 9.45
C GLU A 11 -6.44 -0.47 8.65
N ASP A 12 -7.63 -1.04 8.45
CA ASP A 12 -7.84 -2.21 7.59
C ASP A 12 -7.45 -1.95 6.13
N TYR A 13 -7.74 -0.75 5.61
CA TYR A 13 -7.38 -0.40 4.25
C TYR A 13 -5.88 -0.26 4.06
N ILE A 14 -5.19 0.38 5.02
CA ILE A 14 -3.73 0.47 5.04
C ILE A 14 -3.10 -0.91 5.12
N TYR A 15 -3.63 -1.82 5.95
CA TYR A 15 -3.16 -3.20 6.00
C TYR A 15 -3.25 -3.88 4.63
N ARG A 16 -4.38 -3.74 3.92
CA ARG A 16 -4.53 -4.28 2.55
C ARG A 16 -3.57 -3.64 1.54
N LEU A 17 -3.29 -2.34 1.65
CA LEU A 17 -2.32 -1.67 0.78
C LEU A 17 -0.90 -2.20 1.01
N LYS A 18 -0.50 -2.39 2.27
CA LYS A 18 0.80 -3.02 2.62
C LYS A 18 0.90 -4.43 2.04
N LEU A 19 -0.13 -5.26 2.20
CA LEU A 19 -0.16 -6.61 1.61
C LEU A 19 -0.02 -6.58 0.09
N ARG A 20 -0.71 -5.66 -0.60
CA ARG A 20 -0.56 -5.49 -2.06
C ARG A 20 0.85 -5.08 -2.45
N LYS A 21 1.45 -4.13 -1.72
CA LYS A 21 2.84 -3.73 -1.93
C LYS A 21 3.79 -4.93 -1.83
N ASP A 22 3.63 -5.77 -0.81
CA ASP A 22 4.46 -6.95 -0.63
C ASP A 22 4.33 -7.95 -1.79
N ILE A 23 3.12 -8.12 -2.32
CA ILE A 23 2.88 -8.94 -3.52
C ILE A 23 3.61 -8.35 -4.73
N LEU A 24 3.50 -7.04 -4.96
CA LEU A 24 4.19 -6.36 -6.07
C LEU A 24 5.72 -6.46 -5.94
N ILE A 25 6.26 -6.36 -4.71
CA ILE A 25 7.69 -6.54 -4.45
C ILE A 25 8.13 -7.96 -4.83
N ARG A 26 7.33 -8.99 -4.50
CA ARG A 26 7.62 -10.37 -4.91
C ARG A 26 7.55 -10.54 -6.43
N GLN A 27 6.67 -9.81 -7.12
CA GLN A 27 6.60 -9.83 -8.58
C GLN A 27 7.87 -9.28 -9.25
N LEU A 28 8.59 -8.35 -8.59
CA LEU A 28 9.86 -7.85 -9.14
C LEU A 28 10.95 -8.92 -9.28
N THR A 29 10.91 -9.95 -8.43
CA THR A 29 11.89 -11.06 -8.48
C THR A 29 11.51 -12.13 -9.51
N GLN A 30 10.32 -12.05 -10.11
CA GLN A 30 9.87 -12.99 -11.14
C GLN A 30 10.40 -12.57 -12.51
N ASN A 31 11.22 -13.42 -13.13
CA ASN A 31 11.83 -13.12 -14.43
C ASN A 31 10.79 -13.04 -15.56
N GLU A 32 9.68 -13.76 -15.46
CA GLU A 32 8.55 -13.70 -16.40
C GLU A 32 7.91 -12.31 -16.49
N LEU A 33 8.07 -11.48 -15.45
CA LEU A 33 7.55 -10.11 -15.39
C LEU A 33 8.62 -9.05 -15.69
N ALA A 34 9.80 -9.45 -16.18
CA ALA A 34 10.89 -8.52 -16.46
C ALA A 34 10.49 -7.36 -17.39
N CYS A 35 9.66 -7.63 -18.39
CA CYS A 35 9.18 -6.63 -19.36
C CYS A 35 8.24 -5.57 -18.77
N VAL A 36 7.68 -5.81 -17.58
CA VAL A 36 6.75 -4.88 -16.90
C VAL A 36 7.29 -4.39 -15.56
N ARG A 37 8.58 -4.62 -15.25
CA ARG A 37 9.19 -4.22 -13.97
C ARG A 37 9.05 -2.74 -13.67
N GLU A 38 9.25 -1.87 -14.65
CA GLU A 38 9.09 -0.42 -14.46
C GLU A 38 7.65 -0.05 -14.08
N ASN A 39 6.65 -0.70 -14.68
CA ASN A 39 5.25 -0.53 -14.31
C ASN A 39 4.97 -1.01 -12.88
N ILE A 40 5.57 -2.13 -12.46
CA ILE A 40 5.42 -2.65 -11.10
C ILE A 40 6.07 -1.69 -10.08
N ILE A 41 7.25 -1.14 -10.41
CA ILE A 41 7.92 -0.12 -9.58
C ILE A 41 7.04 1.12 -9.43
N GLY A 42 6.45 1.62 -10.53
CA GLY A 42 5.52 2.74 -10.49
C GLY A 42 4.28 2.48 -9.62
N GLN A 43 3.75 1.26 -9.65
CA GLN A 43 2.63 0.86 -8.77
C GLN A 43 3.05 0.82 -7.30
N ILE A 44 4.23 0.31 -6.98
CA ILE A 44 4.77 0.31 -5.61
C ILE A 44 4.93 1.75 -5.08
N GLN A 45 5.52 2.64 -5.89
CA GLN A 45 5.67 4.06 -5.53
C GLN A 45 4.31 4.73 -5.30
N SER A 46 3.32 4.43 -6.15
CA SER A 46 1.97 4.96 -5.99
C SER A 46 1.33 4.51 -4.67
N ILE A 47 1.50 3.23 -4.29
CA ILE A 47 1.01 2.72 -3.01
C ILE A 47 1.73 3.43 -1.84
N ASP A 48 3.02 3.69 -1.96
CA ASP A 48 3.78 4.41 -0.92
C ASP A 48 3.29 5.84 -0.71
N PHE A 49 2.93 6.55 -1.78
CA PHE A 49 2.33 7.89 -1.64
C PHE A 49 0.98 7.82 -0.93
N ILE A 50 0.09 6.92 -1.34
CA ILE A 50 -1.23 6.75 -0.72
C ILE A 50 -1.09 6.37 0.77
N LEU A 51 -0.18 5.45 1.09
CA LEU A 51 0.10 5.10 2.47
C LEU A 51 0.57 6.31 3.27
N ASN A 52 1.53 7.07 2.76
CA ASN A 52 2.03 8.25 3.45
C ASN A 52 0.95 9.32 3.69
N GLU A 53 0.07 9.53 2.71
CA GLU A 53 -1.07 10.45 2.84
C GLU A 53 -2.03 9.99 3.94
N LEU A 54 -2.50 8.74 3.90
CA LEU A 54 -3.45 8.21 4.87
C LEU A 54 -2.87 8.16 6.29
N ILE A 55 -1.59 7.82 6.42
CA ILE A 55 -0.93 7.75 7.72
C ILE A 55 -0.86 9.13 8.37
N LYS A 56 -0.55 10.16 7.59
CA LYS A 56 -0.50 11.55 8.06
C LYS A 56 -1.90 12.08 8.37
N GLU A 57 -2.85 11.87 7.46
CA GLU A 57 -4.24 12.36 7.61
C GLU A 57 -4.91 11.78 8.85
N PHE A 58 -4.75 10.47 9.09
CA PHE A 58 -5.41 9.78 10.20
C PHE A 58 -4.52 9.62 11.44
N ASN A 59 -3.31 10.21 11.44
CA ASN A 59 -2.32 10.15 12.52
C ASN A 59 -2.10 8.71 13.04
N ILE A 60 -1.93 7.77 12.10
CA ILE A 60 -1.80 6.35 12.42
C ILE A 60 -0.35 6.04 12.79
N LYS A 61 -0.16 5.34 13.89
CA LYS A 61 1.15 4.88 14.37
C LYS A 61 1.23 3.37 14.17
N PHE A 62 2.29 2.88 13.54
CA PHE A 62 2.62 1.46 13.41
C PHE A 62 3.87 1.14 14.20
#